data_AF-A0A0G0EMQ1-F1
#
_entry.id   AF-A0A0G0EMQ1-F1
#
_cell.length_a   1.000
_cell.length_b   1.000
_cell.length_c   1.000
_cell.angle_alpha   90.00
_cell.angle_beta   90.00
_cell.angle_gamma   90.00
#
_symmetry.space_group_name_H-M   'P 1'
#
loop_
_entity.id
_entity.type
_entity.pdbx_description
1 polymer ?
#
loop_
_entity_poly.entity_id
_entity_poly.type
_entity_poly.pdbx_seq_one_letter_code
_entity_poly.pdbx_strand_id
1 'polypeptide(L)'
;FPQTEGRAANLDLISIYTDPFIIYIYIASTPFFVGLYQAFKLLNFIDGSYAFSQGAVNTLRNMKFASLSLIGFIALALFYIRFFAQGDDPAGPTALGILASFAAAVIATASAVFQKLLQNAVDLKSENDLTV
;
A
#
# COMPACT_ATOMS: atom_id res chain seq x y z
N PHE A 1 9.25 15.97 22.96
CA PHE A 1 9.70 14.56 22.77
C PHE A 1 8.54 13.67 23.19
N PRO A 2 8.34 12.47 22.61
CA PRO A 2 7.17 11.63 22.97
C PRO A 2 7.10 11.30 24.48
N GLN A 3 8.22 11.37 25.19
CA GLN A 3 8.30 11.16 26.65
C GLN A 3 7.68 12.30 27.49
N THR A 4 7.34 13.44 26.88
CA THR A 4 6.83 14.62 27.60
C THR A 4 5.31 14.78 27.52
N GLU A 5 4.60 13.96 26.72
CA GLU A 5 3.17 14.13 26.47
C GLU A 5 2.46 12.83 26.00
N GLY A 6 1.13 12.82 26.12
CA GLY A 6 0.28 11.73 25.63
C GLY A 6 0.53 10.37 26.30
N ARG A 7 0.14 9.28 25.61
CA ARG A 7 0.28 7.90 26.10
C ARG A 7 1.73 7.47 26.37
N ALA A 8 2.71 8.17 25.79
CA ALA A 8 4.13 7.86 25.93
C ALA A 8 4.85 8.65 27.04
N ALA A 9 4.12 9.51 27.78
CA ALA A 9 4.68 10.32 28.84
C ALA A 9 5.36 9.47 29.92
N ASN A 10 6.58 9.84 30.32
CA ASN A 10 7.41 9.16 31.33
C ASN A 10 7.86 7.73 30.97
N LEU A 11 7.66 7.26 29.73
CA LEU A 11 8.23 5.99 29.26
C LEU A 11 9.66 6.16 28.75
N ASP A 12 10.49 5.14 28.91
CA ASP A 12 11.79 5.07 28.23
C ASP A 12 11.62 4.75 26.73
N LEU A 13 12.68 4.99 25.94
CA LEU A 13 12.62 4.79 24.49
C LEU A 13 12.36 3.34 24.09
N ILE A 14 12.88 2.36 24.82
CA ILE A 14 12.68 0.94 24.49
C ILE A 14 11.21 0.62 24.68
N SER A 15 10.63 0.97 25.84
CA SER A 15 9.20 0.75 26.11
C SER A 15 8.31 1.37 25.03
N ILE A 16 8.62 2.58 24.55
CA ILE A 16 7.88 3.22 23.45
C ILE A 16 7.98 2.40 22.17
N TYR A 17 9.17 2.07 21.68
CA TYR A 17 9.33 1.39 20.39
C TYR A 17 9.01 -0.11 20.42
N THR A 18 8.89 -0.71 21.61
CA THR A 18 8.35 -2.06 21.78
C THR A 18 6.83 -2.13 21.91
N ASP A 19 6.13 -0.97 21.87
CA ASP A 19 4.67 -0.93 21.85
C ASP A 19 4.12 -1.78 20.67
N PRO A 20 3.23 -2.76 20.93
CA PRO A 20 2.73 -3.66 19.90
C PRO A 20 2.04 -2.93 18.74
N PHE A 21 1.39 -1.79 19.00
CA PHE A 21 0.74 -0.97 17.99
C PHE A 21 1.77 -0.25 17.11
N ILE A 22 2.89 0.21 17.68
CA ILE A 22 4.00 0.77 16.89
C ILE A 22 4.63 -0.31 16.00
N ILE A 23 4.93 -1.49 16.55
CA ILE A 23 5.44 -2.62 15.77
C ILE A 23 4.49 -2.98 14.63
N TYR A 24 3.19 -3.01 14.92
CA TYR A 24 2.16 -3.23 13.92
C TYR A 24 2.20 -2.18 12.80
N ILE A 25 2.34 -0.89 13.10
CA ILE A 25 2.43 0.17 12.08
C ILE A 25 3.65 -0.06 11.16
N TYR A 26 4.80 -0.46 11.71
CA TYR A 26 5.97 -0.79 10.90
C TYR A 26 5.68 -1.95 9.93
N ILE A 27 5.06 -3.03 10.41
CA ILE A 27 4.67 -4.17 9.56
C ILE A 27 3.65 -3.71 8.51
N ALA A 28 2.63 -2.95 8.92
CA ALA A 28 1.57 -2.43 8.07
C ALA A 28 2.07 -1.44 7.01
N SER A 29 3.26 -0.85 7.18
CA SER A 29 3.89 0.00 6.16
C SER A 29 4.49 -0.80 4.99
N THR A 30 4.69 -2.11 5.14
CA THR A 30 5.30 -2.97 4.11
C THR A 30 4.59 -2.89 2.75
N PRO A 31 3.24 -2.99 2.65
CA PRO A 31 2.56 -2.92 1.36
C PRO A 31 2.74 -1.57 0.67
N PHE A 32 2.88 -0.46 1.42
CA PHE A 32 3.17 0.84 0.82
C PHE A 32 4.51 0.82 0.07
N PHE A 33 5.58 0.33 0.71
CA PHE A 33 6.90 0.25 0.09
C PHE A 33 6.94 -0.76 -1.06
N VAL A 34 6.22 -1.89 -0.94
CA VAL A 34 6.07 -2.85 -2.05
C VAL A 34 5.39 -2.19 -3.25
N GLY A 35 4.31 -1.44 -3.04
CA GLY A 35 3.62 -0.69 -4.09
C GLY A 35 4.53 0.35 -4.75
N LEU A 36 5.30 1.09 -3.96
CA LEU A 36 6.25 2.10 -4.44
C LEU A 36 7.39 1.49 -5.26
N TYR A 37 8.02 0.42 -4.76
CA TYR A 37 9.02 -0.33 -5.51
C TYR A 37 8.45 -0.82 -6.84
N GLN A 38 7.20 -1.28 -6.82
CA GLN A 38 6.57 -1.81 -8.00
C GLN A 38 6.26 -0.72 -9.05
N ALA A 39 5.95 0.50 -8.61
CA ALA A 39 5.80 1.66 -9.49
C ALA A 39 7.12 2.04 -10.17
N PHE A 40 8.24 2.09 -9.44
CA PHE A 40 9.56 2.32 -10.04
C PHE A 40 9.93 1.22 -11.04
N LYS A 41 9.62 -0.04 -10.72
CA LYS A 41 9.85 -1.15 -11.62
C LYS A 41 9.00 -1.04 -12.90
N LEU A 42 7.77 -0.54 -12.82
CA LEU A 42 6.94 -0.26 -14.00
C LEU A 42 7.55 0.85 -14.87
N LEU A 43 8.05 1.94 -14.26
CA LEU A 43 8.75 3.00 -15.00
C LEU A 43 9.95 2.46 -15.78
N ASN A 44 10.77 1.61 -15.16
CA ASN A 44 11.89 0.95 -15.84
C ASN A 44 11.44 0.08 -17.02
N PHE A 45 10.29 -0.60 -16.93
CA PHE A 45 9.74 -1.35 -18.07
C PHE A 45 9.31 -0.42 -19.22
N ILE A 46 8.75 0.75 -18.90
CA ILE A 46 8.34 1.76 -19.88
C ILE A 46 9.57 2.33 -20.58
N ASP A 47 10.56 2.78 -19.82
CA ASP A 47 11.81 3.36 -20.34
C ASP A 47 12.61 2.34 -21.18
N GLY A 48 12.59 1.07 -20.77
CA GLY A 48 13.25 -0.02 -21.48
C GLY A 48 12.54 -0.49 -22.76
N SER A 49 11.45 0.15 -23.20
CA SER A 49 10.61 -0.28 -24.34
C SER A 49 9.96 -1.67 -24.16
N TYR A 50 9.87 -2.16 -22.92
CA TYR A 50 9.22 -3.42 -22.53
C TYR A 50 7.88 -3.17 -21.82
N ALA A 51 7.23 -2.03 -22.10
CA ALA A 51 5.94 -1.66 -21.54
C ALA A 51 4.88 -2.74 -21.81
N PHE A 52 4.85 -3.31 -23.02
CA PHE A 52 3.97 -4.40 -23.42
C PHE A 52 4.61 -5.76 -23.13
N SER A 53 4.90 -6.03 -21.87
CA SER A 53 5.41 -7.32 -21.41
C SER A 53 4.58 -7.88 -20.26
N GLN A 54 4.61 -9.22 -20.10
CA GLN A 54 3.99 -9.86 -18.93
C GLN A 54 4.62 -9.37 -17.62
N GLY A 55 5.89 -8.95 -17.65
CA GLY A 55 6.57 -8.31 -16.53
C GLY A 55 5.86 -7.03 -16.08
N ALA A 56 5.57 -6.13 -17.02
CA ALA A 56 4.83 -4.90 -16.75
C ALA A 56 3.40 -5.18 -16.27
N VAL A 57 2.69 -6.17 -16.81
CA VAL A 57 1.36 -6.56 -16.29
C VAL A 57 1.44 -7.06 -14.85
N ASN A 58 2.43 -7.90 -14.55
CA ASN A 58 2.66 -8.41 -13.20
C ASN A 58 3.01 -7.28 -12.23
N THR A 59 3.65 -6.20 -12.70
CA THR A 59 3.88 -5.02 -11.87
C THR A 59 2.58 -4.36 -11.41
N LEU A 60 1.66 -4.12 -12.34
CA LEU A 60 0.36 -3.51 -12.04
C LEU A 60 -0.48 -4.42 -11.13
N ARG A 61 -0.43 -5.73 -11.36
CA ARG A 61 -1.06 -6.72 -10.49
C ARG A 61 -0.55 -6.60 -9.05
N ASN A 62 0.77 -6.51 -8.87
CA ASN A 62 1.38 -6.40 -7.55
C ASN A 62 1.05 -5.05 -6.87
N MET A 63 1.03 -3.93 -7.62
CA MET A 63 0.59 -2.63 -7.09
C MET A 63 -0.86 -2.67 -6.59
N LYS A 64 -1.75 -3.34 -7.32
CA LYS A 64 -3.13 -3.56 -6.90
C LYS A 64 -3.20 -4.33 -5.58
N PHE A 65 -2.51 -5.47 -5.48
CA PHE A 65 -2.52 -6.27 -4.24
C PHE A 65 -1.92 -5.52 -3.06
N ALA A 66 -0.79 -4.83 -3.27
CA ALA A 66 -0.16 -3.99 -2.25
C ALA A 66 -1.12 -2.90 -1.72
N SER A 67 -1.84 -2.24 -2.62
CA SER A 67 -2.83 -1.21 -2.25
C SER A 67 -4.01 -1.79 -1.47
N LEU A 68 -4.55 -2.95 -1.89
CA LEU A 68 -5.63 -3.64 -1.16
C LEU A 68 -5.17 -4.12 0.22
N SER A 69 -3.95 -4.65 0.33
CA SER A 69 -3.37 -5.03 1.62
C SER A 69 -3.22 -3.82 2.54
N LEU A 70 -2.75 -2.68 2.02
CA LEU A 70 -2.63 -1.44 2.80
C LEU A 70 -3.98 -0.98 3.36
N ILE A 71 -5.05 -1.02 2.56
CA ILE A 71 -6.42 -0.73 3.01
C ILE A 71 -6.81 -1.68 4.15
N GLY A 72 -6.53 -2.98 4.01
CA GLY A 72 -6.81 -3.98 5.05
C GLY A 72 -6.08 -3.68 6.37
N PHE A 73 -4.80 -3.32 6.31
CA PHE A 73 -4.05 -2.92 7.51
C PHE A 73 -4.60 -1.63 8.12
N ILE A 74 -4.93 -0.62 7.33
CA ILE A 74 -5.53 0.62 7.86
C ILE A 74 -6.86 0.32 8.55
N ALA A 75 -7.73 -0.49 7.92
CA ALA A 75 -9.01 -0.88 8.51
C ALA A 75 -8.85 -1.62 9.84
N LEU A 76 -7.89 -2.55 9.93
CA LEU A 76 -7.56 -3.25 11.16
C LEU A 76 -7.00 -2.31 12.24
N ALA A 77 -6.14 -1.35 11.86
CA ALA A 77 -5.62 -0.34 12.78
C ALA A 77 -6.75 0.53 13.36
N LEU A 78 -7.66 1.00 12.50
CA LEU A 78 -8.81 1.81 12.92
C LEU A 78 -9.77 1.02 13.79
N PHE A 79 -10.03 -0.25 13.46
CA PHE A 79 -10.81 -1.16 14.29
C PHE A 79 -10.17 -1.29 15.68
N TYR A 80 -8.86 -1.53 15.75
CA TYR A 80 -8.14 -1.62 17.02
C TYR A 80 -8.28 -0.34 17.84
N ILE A 81 -8.02 0.83 17.24
CA ILE A 81 -8.15 2.12 17.91
C ILE A 81 -9.58 2.32 18.44
N ARG A 82 -10.60 2.01 17.64
CA ARG A 82 -11.99 2.29 18.00
C ARG A 82 -12.50 1.46 19.17
N PHE A 83 -12.05 0.21 19.29
CA PHE A 83 -12.58 -0.74 20.27
C PHE A 83 -11.66 -0.99 21.46
N PHE A 84 -10.34 -0.81 21.29
CA PHE A 84 -9.36 -1.20 22.30
C PHE A 84 -8.48 -0.04 22.81
N ALA A 85 -8.32 1.04 22.05
CA ALA A 85 -7.59 2.20 22.56
C ALA A 85 -8.44 3.00 23.56
N GLN A 86 -7.82 3.42 24.65
CA GLN A 86 -8.43 4.21 25.72
C GLN A 86 -7.62 5.50 25.90
N GLY A 87 -8.29 6.61 26.22
CA GLY A 87 -7.66 7.87 26.62
C GLY A 87 -7.61 8.95 25.55
N ASP A 88 -7.29 8.61 24.29
CA ASP A 88 -7.17 9.59 23.20
C ASP A 88 -8.37 9.56 22.26
N ASP A 89 -8.74 10.73 21.70
CA ASP A 89 -9.81 10.86 20.70
C ASP A 89 -9.42 10.17 19.38
N PRO A 90 -10.21 9.18 18.89
CA PRO A 90 -9.92 8.48 17.65
C PRO A 90 -10.16 9.32 16.38
N ALA A 91 -10.74 10.52 16.46
CA ALA A 91 -11.13 11.31 15.29
C ALA A 91 -9.96 11.58 14.32
N GLY A 92 -8.80 11.98 14.85
CA GLY A 92 -7.60 12.28 14.04
C GLY A 92 -7.09 11.05 13.26
N PRO A 93 -6.72 9.94 13.94
CA PRO A 93 -6.33 8.70 13.29
C PRO A 93 -7.38 8.18 12.31
N THR A 94 -8.67 8.29 12.66
CA THR A 94 -9.79 7.87 11.80
C THR A 94 -9.83 8.67 10.50
N ALA A 95 -9.74 9.99 10.56
CA ALA A 95 -9.74 10.84 9.38
C ALA A 95 -8.54 10.54 8.46
N LEU A 96 -7.34 10.39 9.03
CA LEU A 96 -6.14 10.04 8.27
C LEU A 96 -6.25 8.65 7.64
N GLY A 97 -6.78 7.66 8.38
CA GLY A 97 -6.98 6.31 7.85
C GLY A 97 -7.99 6.26 6.71
N ILE A 98 -9.07 7.04 6.77
CA ILE A 98 -10.04 7.16 5.67
C ILE A 98 -9.38 7.77 4.43
N LEU A 99 -8.65 8.88 4.59
CA LEU A 99 -7.97 9.56 3.48
C LEU A 99 -6.92 8.65 2.83
N ALA A 100 -6.10 7.97 3.64
CA ALA A 100 -5.09 7.04 3.16
C ALA A 100 -5.71 5.83 2.45
N SER A 101 -6.80 5.27 3.00
CA SER A 101 -7.53 4.15 2.37
C SER A 101 -8.15 4.57 1.05
N PHE A 102 -8.69 5.79 0.96
CA PHE A 102 -9.24 6.34 -0.28
C PHE A 102 -8.15 6.48 -1.34
N ALA A 103 -7.00 7.06 -1.00
CA ALA A 103 -5.85 7.16 -1.91
C ALA A 103 -5.38 5.77 -2.39
N ALA A 104 -5.26 4.80 -1.48
CA ALA A 104 -4.92 3.43 -1.83
C ALA A 104 -5.98 2.77 -2.73
N ALA A 105 -7.28 3.06 -2.52
CA ALA A 105 -8.35 2.56 -3.38
C ALA A 105 -8.28 3.13 -4.80
N VAL A 106 -7.95 4.41 -4.95
CA VAL A 106 -7.68 5.01 -6.27
C VAL A 106 -6.51 4.31 -6.95
N ILE A 107 -5.39 4.08 -6.25
CA ILE A 107 -4.23 3.37 -6.80
C ILE A 107 -4.59 1.93 -7.18
N ALA A 108 -5.32 1.21 -6.34
CA ALA A 108 -5.76 -0.16 -6.62
C ALA A 108 -6.62 -0.23 -7.88
N THR A 109 -7.54 0.73 -8.03
CA THR A 109 -8.46 0.81 -9.18
C THR A 109 -7.70 1.16 -10.46
N ALA A 110 -6.85 2.19 -10.42
CA ALA A 110 -6.01 2.57 -11.56
C ALA A 110 -5.10 1.40 -12.00
N SER A 111 -4.45 0.75 -11.04
CA SER A 111 -3.62 -0.43 -11.30
C SER A 111 -4.42 -1.57 -11.91
N ALA A 112 -5.65 -1.82 -11.46
CA ALA A 112 -6.51 -2.86 -12.01
C ALA A 112 -6.95 -2.56 -13.46
N VAL A 113 -7.31 -1.30 -13.75
CA VAL A 113 -7.69 -0.88 -15.10
C VAL A 113 -6.50 -1.02 -16.04
N PHE A 114 -5.34 -0.48 -15.67
CA PHE A 114 -4.14 -0.60 -16.49
C PHE A 114 -3.66 -2.03 -16.63
N GLN A 115 -3.76 -2.86 -15.58
CA GLN A 115 -3.41 -4.27 -15.65
C GLN A 115 -4.22 -4.98 -16.75
N LYS A 116 -5.53 -4.73 -16.80
CA LYS A 116 -6.41 -5.35 -17.81
C LYS A 116 -6.12 -4.84 -19.22
N LEU A 117 -5.97 -3.52 -19.38
CA LEU A 117 -5.67 -2.92 -20.69
C LEU A 117 -4.32 -3.41 -21.23
N LEU A 118 -3.31 -3.49 -20.36
CA LEU A 118 -1.98 -3.91 -20.74
C LEU A 118 -1.91 -5.41 -21.04
N GLN A 119 -2.62 -6.25 -20.28
CA GLN A 119 -2.73 -7.68 -20.59
C GLN A 119 -3.31 -7.89 -21.99
N ASN A 120 -4.43 -7.23 -22.31
CA ASN A 120 -5.03 -7.33 -23.64
C ASN A 120 -4.04 -6.92 -24.75
N ALA A 121 -3.26 -5.86 -24.53
CA ALA A 121 -2.27 -5.42 -25.50
C ALA A 121 -1.10 -6.40 -25.65
N VAL A 122 -0.67 -7.05 -24.56
CA VAL A 122 0.34 -8.12 -24.58
C VAL A 122 -0.18 -9.33 -25.36
N ASP A 123 -1.42 -9.73 -25.12
CA ASP A 123 -2.04 -10.89 -25.78
C ASP A 123 -2.13 -10.66 -27.30
N LEU A 124 -2.60 -9.47 -27.73
CA LEU A 124 -2.67 -9.10 -29.14
C LEU A 124 -1.30 -9.08 -29.81
N LYS A 125 -0.27 -8.56 -29.13
CA LYS A 125 1.10 -8.57 -29.66
C LYS A 125 1.59 -10.02 -29.85
N SER A 126 1.33 -10.89 -28.88
CA SER A 126 1.74 -12.29 -28.96
C SER A 126 1.04 -13.07 -30.08
N GLU A 127 -0.23 -12.77 -30.36
CA GLU A 127 -0.98 -13.37 -31.47
C GLU A 127 -0.43 -12.91 -32.83
N ASN A 128 -0.14 -11.63 -32.98
CA ASN A 128 0.47 -11.09 -34.19
C ASN A 128 1.85 -11.71 -34.47
N ASP A 129 2.69 -11.85 -33.44
CA ASP A 129 4.03 -12.46 -33.56
C ASP A 129 3.97 -13.97 -33.90
N LEU A 130 2.82 -14.64 -33.71
CA LEU A 130 2.61 -16.05 -34.06
C LEU A 130 2.02 -16.27 -35.46
N THR A 131 1.41 -15.25 -36.06
CA THR A 131 0.68 -15.37 -37.34
C THR A 131 1.41 -14.76 -38.53
N VAL A 132 2.43 -13.92 -38.28
CA VAL A 132 3.28 -13.28 -39.30
C VAL A 132 4.61 -14.01 -39.44
#